data_AF-A0A3S7UYP8-F1
#
_entry.id   AF-A0A3S7UYP8-F1
#
_cell.length_a   1.000
_cell.length_b   1.000
_cell.length_c   1.000
_cell.angle_alpha   90.00
_cell.angle_beta   90.00
_cell.angle_gamma   90.00
#
_symmetry.space_group_name_H-M   'P 1'
#
loop_
_entity.id
_entity.type
_entity.pdbx_description
1 polymer ?
#
loop_
_entity_poly.entity_id
_entity_poly.type
_entity_poly.pdbx_seq_one_letter_code
_entity_poly.pdbx_strand_id
1 'polypeptide(L)'
;MVRHQSAADNAWLPFHEESRGTQTLFRMAPSIVTALQSGSMLVIDELEASLHPLLALQVVRHFNDPRANPRNAQLLFTTHDTNLLGTELGEPALPRDQIWLTEKDEEGATDLYPLTDYKPRKAENLERGYLQGRYGAIPFLGPLARVDGVDQATRRAHRLDREAERVGETFRNPTTGVHRLIESIARVEPPAPSTNSASLPPVEAQTANARPHGSRGPDKPPARKPRTRASTRS
;
A
#
# COMPACT_ATOMS: atom_id res chain seq x y z
N MET A 1 31.13 9.53 -15.33
CA MET A 1 31.36 10.74 -14.52
C MET A 1 30.18 11.66 -14.76
N VAL A 2 29.54 12.11 -13.69
CA VAL A 2 28.44 13.08 -13.72
C VAL A 2 28.92 14.35 -13.04
N ARG A 3 28.59 15.52 -13.61
CA ARG A 3 28.99 16.81 -13.06
C ARG A 3 27.88 17.35 -12.16
N HIS A 4 28.24 17.72 -10.94
CA HIS A 4 27.38 18.39 -9.98
C HIS A 4 27.79 19.86 -9.87
N GLN A 5 26.81 20.75 -9.98
CA GLN A 5 27.02 22.18 -9.79
C GLN A 5 26.52 22.57 -8.40
N SER A 6 27.38 23.13 -7.57
CA SER A 6 27.01 23.74 -6.30
C SER A 6 27.34 25.24 -6.32
N ALA A 7 26.79 25.98 -5.35
CA ALA A 7 27.07 27.41 -5.21
C ALA A 7 28.55 27.72 -4.92
N ALA A 8 29.31 26.75 -4.38
CA ALA A 8 30.71 26.91 -4.04
C ALA A 8 31.65 26.38 -5.12
N ASP A 9 31.38 25.17 -5.65
CA ASP A 9 32.23 24.58 -6.67
C ASP A 9 31.56 23.45 -7.48
N ASN A 10 32.20 23.06 -8.58
CA ASN A 10 31.78 21.92 -9.38
C ASN A 10 32.48 20.64 -8.89
N ALA A 11 31.70 19.59 -8.66
CA ALA A 11 32.23 18.27 -8.31
C ALA A 11 31.91 17.24 -9.42
N TRP A 12 32.81 16.28 -9.59
CA TRP A 12 32.56 15.14 -10.47
C TRP A 12 32.39 13.90 -9.63
N LEU A 13 31.27 13.21 -9.82
CA LEU A 13 30.99 11.94 -9.16
C LEU A 13 31.01 10.80 -10.19
N PRO A 14 31.60 9.64 -9.84
CA PRO A 14 31.38 8.41 -10.57
C PRO A 14 29.88 8.10 -10.64
N PHE A 15 29.43 7.55 -11.77
CA PHE A 15 28.01 7.28 -11.98
C PHE A 15 27.41 6.30 -10.96
N HIS A 16 28.22 5.39 -10.42
CA HIS A 16 27.76 4.42 -9.42
C HIS A 16 27.54 5.03 -8.04
N GLU A 17 28.07 6.24 -7.78
CA GLU A 17 27.88 7.00 -6.54
C GLU A 17 26.62 7.88 -6.60
N GLU A 18 25.98 8.01 -7.76
CA GLU A 18 24.72 8.73 -7.92
C GLU A 18 23.57 8.06 -7.16
N SER A 19 22.54 8.85 -6.84
CA SER A 19 21.30 8.28 -6.30
C SER A 19 20.71 7.23 -7.24
N ARG A 20 20.02 6.23 -6.68
CA ARG A 20 19.37 5.18 -7.48
C ARG A 20 18.37 5.76 -8.50
N GLY A 21 17.71 6.86 -8.16
CA GLY A 21 16.81 7.58 -9.07
C GLY A 21 17.53 8.22 -10.24
N THR A 22 18.66 8.89 -9.99
CA THR A 22 19.52 9.42 -11.06
C THR A 22 20.00 8.29 -11.96
N GLN A 23 20.53 7.21 -11.38
CA GLN A 23 21.03 6.08 -12.17
C GLN A 23 19.94 5.46 -13.06
N THR A 24 18.74 5.30 -12.52
CA THR A 24 17.59 4.75 -13.25
C THR A 24 17.16 5.67 -14.37
N LEU A 25 17.06 6.98 -14.12
CA LEU A 25 16.72 7.97 -15.15
C LEU A 25 17.74 7.94 -16.30
N PHE A 26 19.04 7.93 -16.00
CA PHE A 26 20.08 7.88 -17.03
C PHE A 26 20.03 6.59 -17.85
N ARG A 27 19.63 5.46 -17.26
CA ARG A 27 19.43 4.19 -17.98
C ARG A 27 18.21 4.23 -18.89
N MET A 28 17.14 4.93 -18.48
CA MET A 28 15.88 5.05 -19.23
C MET A 28 15.89 6.15 -20.30
N ALA A 29 16.69 7.20 -20.09
CA ALA A 29 16.73 8.40 -20.93
C ALA A 29 16.94 8.12 -22.43
N PRO A 30 17.82 7.21 -22.87
CA PRO A 30 17.97 6.90 -24.29
C PRO A 30 16.67 6.41 -24.94
N SER A 31 15.91 5.56 -24.24
CA SER A 31 14.62 5.04 -24.73
C SER A 31 13.57 6.13 -24.81
N ILE A 32 13.48 7.00 -23.80
CA ILE A 32 12.57 8.15 -23.79
C ILE A 32 12.89 9.11 -24.95
N VAL A 33 14.16 9.49 -25.09
CA VAL A 33 14.61 10.41 -26.15
C VAL A 33 14.35 9.81 -27.53
N THR A 34 14.66 8.53 -27.73
CA THR A 34 14.41 7.83 -29.00
C THR A 34 12.93 7.82 -29.35
N ALA A 35 12.05 7.56 -28.37
CA ALA A 35 10.61 7.57 -28.59
C ALA A 35 10.11 8.96 -28.99
N LEU A 36 10.47 10.00 -28.24
CA LEU A 36 10.11 11.40 -28.54
C LEU A 36 10.64 11.87 -29.90
N GLN A 37 11.87 11.49 -30.27
CA GLN A 37 12.48 11.85 -31.54
C GLN A 37 11.92 11.08 -32.74
N SER A 38 11.43 9.85 -32.56
CA SER A 38 10.88 9.04 -33.64
C SER A 38 9.35 9.12 -33.75
N GLY A 39 8.67 9.57 -32.70
CA GLY A 39 7.21 9.47 -32.59
C GLY A 39 6.73 8.05 -32.25
N SER A 40 7.60 7.19 -31.72
CA SER A 40 7.26 5.79 -31.43
C SER A 40 6.53 5.64 -30.08
N MET A 41 5.97 4.45 -29.87
CA MET A 41 5.45 4.05 -28.56
C MET A 41 6.60 3.53 -27.67
N LEU A 42 6.61 3.97 -26.43
CA LEU A 42 7.45 3.45 -25.35
C LEU A 42 6.56 2.77 -24.32
N VAL A 43 6.88 1.52 -23.99
CA VAL A 43 6.17 0.74 -22.97
C VAL A 43 7.10 0.51 -21.78
N ILE A 44 6.66 0.89 -20.58
CA ILE A 44 7.45 0.77 -19.35
C ILE A 44 6.59 0.13 -18.26
N ASP A 45 7.06 -0.98 -17.70
CA ASP A 45 6.47 -1.52 -16.48
C ASP A 45 7.05 -0.78 -15.26
N GLU A 46 6.19 -0.45 -14.29
CA GLU A 46 6.50 0.30 -13.06
C GLU A 46 7.37 1.55 -13.34
N LEU A 47 6.79 2.59 -13.95
CA LEU A 47 7.55 3.78 -14.36
C LEU A 47 8.35 4.43 -13.21
N GLU A 48 7.79 4.42 -12.02
CA GLU A 48 8.35 4.94 -10.79
C GLU A 48 9.42 4.02 -10.17
N ALA A 49 9.63 2.80 -10.68
CA ALA A 49 10.54 1.84 -10.09
C ALA A 49 11.93 2.45 -9.93
N SER A 50 12.30 2.75 -8.68
CA SER A 50 13.53 3.45 -8.31
C SER A 50 13.67 4.90 -8.79
N LEU A 51 12.70 5.47 -9.52
CA LEU A 51 12.62 6.90 -9.79
C LEU A 51 12.00 7.64 -8.60
N HIS A 52 12.41 8.89 -8.44
CA HIS A 52 11.68 9.81 -7.56
C HIS A 52 10.33 10.17 -8.22
N PRO A 53 9.21 10.24 -7.49
CA PRO A 53 7.87 10.56 -8.03
C PRO A 53 7.85 11.78 -8.97
N LEU A 54 8.54 12.86 -8.57
CA LEU A 54 8.69 14.06 -9.40
C LEU A 54 9.34 13.80 -10.76
N LEU A 55 10.30 12.86 -10.87
CA LEU A 55 10.92 12.52 -12.15
C LEU A 55 9.96 11.75 -13.04
N ALA A 56 9.23 10.78 -12.51
CA ALA A 56 8.19 10.06 -13.25
C ALA A 56 7.13 11.03 -13.78
N LEU A 57 6.68 11.97 -12.95
CA LEU A 57 5.76 13.04 -13.33
C LEU A 57 6.28 13.89 -14.50
N GLN A 58 7.57 14.25 -14.48
CA GLN A 58 8.18 15.03 -15.57
C GLN A 58 8.28 14.23 -16.87
N VAL A 59 8.59 12.93 -16.81
CA VAL A 59 8.57 12.05 -17.99
C VAL A 59 7.18 12.06 -18.62
N VAL A 60 6.12 11.81 -17.83
CA VAL A 60 4.74 11.83 -18.33
C VAL A 60 4.38 13.20 -18.94
N ARG A 61 4.75 14.30 -18.29
CA ARG A 61 4.51 15.66 -18.80
C ARG A 61 5.20 15.91 -20.14
N HIS A 62 6.41 15.39 -20.36
CA HIS A 62 7.09 15.53 -21.65
C HIS A 62 6.34 14.83 -22.79
N PHE A 63 5.75 13.66 -22.54
CA PHE A 63 4.93 12.98 -23.54
C PHE A 63 3.61 13.72 -23.82
N ASN A 64 3.07 14.44 -22.85
CA ASN A 64 1.82 15.21 -22.99
C ASN A 64 2.01 16.67 -23.47
N ASP A 65 3.24 17.19 -23.52
CA ASP A 65 3.53 18.54 -24.03
C ASP A 65 3.84 18.53 -25.53
N PRO A 66 3.02 19.15 -26.40
CA PRO A 66 3.28 19.21 -27.84
C PRO A 66 4.61 19.88 -28.23
N ARG A 67 5.18 20.72 -27.36
CA ARG A 67 6.49 21.36 -27.60
C ARG A 67 7.63 20.37 -27.37
N ALA A 68 7.52 19.53 -26.34
CA ALA A 68 8.50 18.49 -26.03
C ALA A 68 8.30 17.22 -26.88
N ASN A 69 7.06 16.94 -27.29
CA ASN A 69 6.65 15.79 -28.09
C ASN A 69 6.01 16.20 -29.44
N PRO A 70 6.75 16.87 -30.35
CA PRO A 70 6.20 17.36 -31.62
C PRO A 70 5.85 16.24 -32.60
N ARG A 71 6.30 15.01 -32.35
CA ARG A 71 6.04 13.83 -33.18
C ARG A 71 4.98 12.89 -32.61
N ASN A 72 4.31 13.30 -31.53
CA ASN A 72 3.21 12.56 -30.92
C ASN A 72 3.57 11.12 -30.53
N ALA A 73 4.77 10.94 -29.97
CA ALA A 73 5.20 9.71 -29.34
C ALA A 73 4.23 9.31 -28.22
N GLN A 74 4.11 8.02 -27.96
CA GLN A 74 3.17 7.50 -26.96
C GLN A 74 3.94 6.84 -25.81
N LEU A 75 3.43 7.03 -24.60
CA LEU A 75 3.93 6.37 -23.39
C LEU A 75 2.81 5.50 -22.81
N LEU A 76 3.04 4.20 -22.75
CA LEU A 76 2.18 3.25 -22.04
C LEU A 76 2.94 2.71 -20.84
N PHE A 77 2.36 2.81 -19.65
CA PHE A 77 3.05 2.38 -18.45
C PHE A 77 2.12 1.90 -17.35
N THR A 78 2.67 1.12 -16.43
CA THR A 78 2.04 0.74 -15.16
C THR A 78 2.68 1.53 -14.02
N THR A 79 1.93 1.74 -12.93
CA THR A 79 2.42 2.50 -11.78
C THR A 79 1.65 2.15 -10.52
N HIS A 80 2.32 2.18 -9.37
CA HIS A 80 1.72 2.23 -8.04
C HIS A 80 1.79 3.64 -7.41
N ASP A 81 2.38 4.62 -8.10
CA ASP A 81 2.53 5.98 -7.61
C ASP A 81 1.23 6.78 -7.79
N THR A 82 0.52 7.01 -6.68
CA THR A 82 -0.75 7.75 -6.67
C THR A 82 -0.59 9.23 -7.01
N ASN A 83 0.62 9.79 -6.89
CA ASN A 83 0.87 11.20 -7.19
C ASN A 83 0.57 11.55 -8.66
N LEU A 84 0.61 10.57 -9.57
CA LEU A 84 0.25 10.76 -10.98
C LEU A 84 -1.25 11.02 -11.20
N LEU A 85 -2.09 10.64 -10.24
CA LEU A 85 -3.52 10.94 -10.22
C LEU A 85 -3.82 12.30 -9.58
N GLY A 86 -2.89 12.82 -8.78
CA GLY A 86 -3.06 14.00 -7.96
C GLY A 86 -2.88 15.32 -8.71
N THR A 87 -3.26 16.40 -8.03
CA THR A 87 -3.00 17.79 -8.45
C THR A 87 -2.13 18.54 -7.43
N GLU A 88 -1.56 17.83 -6.45
CA GLU A 88 -0.76 18.45 -5.39
C GLU A 88 0.56 19.03 -5.92
N LEU A 89 1.08 18.44 -7.01
CA LEU A 89 2.32 18.82 -7.67
C LEU A 89 2.09 19.73 -8.90
N GLY A 90 0.94 20.41 -8.94
CA GLY A 90 0.50 21.32 -10.01
C GLY A 90 -0.62 20.73 -10.88
N GLU A 91 -0.57 20.99 -12.18
CA GLU A 91 -1.56 20.44 -13.11
C GLU A 91 -1.47 18.90 -13.17
N PRO A 92 -2.62 18.19 -13.23
CA PRO A 92 -2.65 16.74 -13.33
C PRO A 92 -1.92 16.30 -14.59
N ALA A 93 -0.94 15.40 -14.43
CA ALA A 93 -0.13 14.91 -15.55
C ALA A 93 -0.91 13.96 -16.47
N LEU A 94 -1.96 13.31 -15.95
CA LEU A 94 -2.80 12.38 -16.69
C LEU A 94 -4.26 12.87 -16.71
N PRO A 95 -4.79 13.18 -17.91
CA PRO A 95 -6.22 13.26 -18.15
C PRO A 95 -6.95 11.95 -17.79
N ARG A 96 -8.23 12.07 -17.42
CA ARG A 96 -9.03 10.95 -16.91
C ARG A 96 -9.23 9.79 -17.89
N ASP A 97 -9.28 10.11 -19.18
CA ASP A 97 -9.39 9.16 -20.29
C ASP A 97 -8.09 8.41 -20.59
N GLN A 98 -6.97 8.85 -20.01
CA GLN A 98 -5.68 8.16 -20.09
C GLN A 98 -5.44 7.19 -18.91
N ILE A 99 -6.35 7.14 -17.94
CA ILE A 99 -6.18 6.35 -16.72
C ILE A 99 -7.02 5.07 -16.80
N TRP A 100 -6.35 3.94 -16.60
CA TRP A 100 -6.95 2.62 -16.50
C TRP A 100 -6.56 2.00 -15.16
N LEU A 101 -7.52 1.33 -14.53
CA LEU A 101 -7.39 0.71 -13.22
C LEU A 101 -7.48 -0.79 -13.37
N THR A 102 -6.73 -1.50 -12.53
CA THR A 102 -6.75 -2.96 -12.45
C THR A 102 -7.21 -3.41 -11.08
N GLU A 103 -8.15 -4.36 -11.03
CA GLU A 103 -8.64 -4.95 -9.80
C GLU A 103 -8.64 -6.47 -9.91
N LYS A 104 -8.39 -7.16 -8.80
CA LYS A 104 -8.48 -8.62 -8.75
C LYS A 104 -9.84 -9.04 -8.21
N ASP A 105 -10.49 -9.99 -8.86
CA ASP A 105 -11.70 -10.63 -8.33
C ASP A 105 -11.37 -11.65 -7.23
N GLU A 106 -12.41 -12.25 -6.65
CA GLU A 106 -12.27 -13.23 -5.57
C GLU A 106 -11.58 -14.52 -6.07
N GLU A 107 -11.64 -14.78 -7.37
CA GLU A 107 -10.98 -15.88 -8.06
C GLU A 107 -9.52 -15.57 -8.46
N GLY A 108 -9.06 -14.33 -8.24
CA GLY A 108 -7.70 -13.87 -8.52
C GLY A 108 -7.44 -13.44 -9.96
N ALA A 109 -8.46 -13.47 -10.83
CA ALA A 109 -8.40 -12.91 -12.18
C ALA A 109 -8.35 -11.37 -12.10
N THR A 110 -7.73 -10.74 -13.11
CA THR A 110 -7.52 -9.28 -13.12
C THR A 110 -8.43 -8.64 -14.14
N ASP A 111 -9.29 -7.74 -13.67
CA ASP A 111 -10.16 -6.90 -14.47
C ASP A 111 -9.50 -5.54 -14.70
N LEU A 112 -9.41 -5.14 -15.97
CA LEU A 112 -8.89 -3.84 -16.40
C LEU A 112 -10.06 -2.96 -16.88
N TYR A 113 -10.18 -1.75 -16.35
CA TYR A 113 -11.27 -0.83 -16.70
C TYR A 113 -10.84 0.65 -16.67
N PRO A 114 -11.44 1.52 -17.51
CA PRO A 114 -11.06 2.92 -17.55
C PRO A 114 -11.66 3.72 -16.39
N LEU A 115 -10.94 4.73 -15.89
CA LEU A 115 -11.44 5.64 -14.85
C LEU A 115 -12.67 6.44 -15.32
N THR A 116 -12.88 6.56 -16.63
CA THR A 116 -14.06 7.21 -17.22
C THR A 116 -15.36 6.47 -16.99
N ASP A 117 -15.33 5.19 -16.60
CA ASP A 117 -16.54 4.47 -16.15
C ASP A 117 -17.16 5.09 -14.89
N TYR A 118 -16.37 5.88 -14.15
CA TYR A 118 -16.79 6.60 -12.96
C TYR A 118 -17.12 8.06 -13.30
N LYS A 119 -18.08 8.64 -12.56
CA LYS A 119 -18.47 10.05 -12.67
C LYS A 119 -18.12 10.82 -11.39
N PRO A 120 -16.82 11.04 -11.08
CA PRO A 120 -16.42 11.94 -10.02
C PRO A 120 -16.92 13.35 -10.30
N ARG A 121 -17.13 14.13 -9.24
CA ARG A 121 -17.63 15.50 -9.38
C ARG A 121 -16.55 16.35 -10.07
N LYS A 122 -16.96 17.36 -10.86
CA LYS A 122 -16.01 18.36 -11.40
C LYS A 122 -15.23 18.96 -10.23
N ALA A 123 -13.90 19.01 -10.32
CA ALA A 123 -12.93 19.46 -9.30
C ALA A 123 -12.65 18.52 -8.11
N GLU A 124 -13.01 17.24 -8.20
CA GLU A 124 -12.58 16.24 -7.22
C GLU A 124 -11.09 15.86 -7.42
N ASN A 125 -10.31 15.83 -6.34
CA ASN A 125 -8.95 15.30 -6.36
C ASN A 125 -9.01 13.77 -6.58
N LEU A 126 -8.53 13.31 -7.75
CA LEU A 126 -8.65 11.91 -8.16
C LEU A 126 -7.82 10.99 -7.26
N GLU A 127 -6.61 11.38 -6.88
CA GLU A 127 -5.77 10.64 -5.93
C GLU A 127 -6.50 10.40 -4.61
N ARG A 128 -7.10 11.43 -4.02
CA ARG A 128 -7.89 11.29 -2.78
C ARG A 128 -9.07 10.35 -2.96
N GLY A 129 -9.79 10.44 -4.08
CA GLY A 129 -10.89 9.54 -4.39
C GLY A 129 -10.43 8.08 -4.56
N TYR A 130 -9.29 7.88 -5.22
CA TYR A 130 -8.66 6.57 -5.37
C TYR A 130 -8.28 5.98 -4.00
N LEU A 131 -7.52 6.71 -3.18
CA LEU A 131 -7.09 6.29 -1.84
C LEU A 131 -8.26 5.97 -0.89
N GLN A 132 -9.44 6.56 -1.12
CA GLN A 132 -10.67 6.26 -0.38
C GLN A 132 -11.43 5.03 -0.91
N GLY A 133 -10.93 4.36 -1.95
CA GLY A 133 -11.56 3.19 -2.57
C GLY A 133 -12.72 3.51 -3.51
N ARG A 134 -12.92 4.78 -3.90
CA ARG A 134 -14.09 5.19 -4.68
C ARG A 134 -14.13 4.57 -6.09
N TYR A 135 -12.97 4.26 -6.64
CA TYR A 135 -12.82 3.73 -7.98
C TYR A 135 -12.44 2.25 -7.99
N GLY A 136 -12.48 1.55 -6.85
CA GLY A 136 -11.92 0.20 -6.74
C GLY A 136 -10.39 0.21 -6.83
N ALA A 137 -9.81 -0.91 -7.26
CA ALA A 137 -8.37 -1.08 -7.49
C ALA A 137 -7.45 -0.76 -6.29
N ILE A 138 -7.99 -0.68 -5.07
CA ILE A 138 -7.22 -0.51 -3.84
C ILE A 138 -6.78 -1.89 -3.31
N PRO A 139 -5.51 -2.05 -2.88
CA PRO A 139 -5.02 -3.31 -2.34
C PRO A 139 -5.86 -3.83 -1.17
N PHE A 140 -6.17 -5.12 -1.19
CA PHE A 140 -6.75 -5.78 -0.02
C PHE A 140 -5.70 -5.95 1.07
N LEU A 141 -5.78 -5.11 2.11
CA LEU A 141 -4.83 -5.12 3.22
C LEU A 141 -5.09 -6.25 4.24
N GLY A 142 -6.23 -6.93 4.19
CA GLY A 142 -6.53 -8.12 5.00
C GLY A 142 -6.08 -8.02 6.47
N PRO A 143 -5.40 -9.05 7.02
CA PRO A 143 -4.85 -9.02 8.37
C PRO A 143 -3.77 -7.94 8.62
N LEU A 144 -3.12 -7.40 7.58
CA LEU A 144 -2.12 -6.33 7.74
C LEU A 144 -2.74 -5.01 8.21
N ALA A 145 -4.02 -4.77 7.90
CA ALA A 145 -4.76 -3.63 8.45
C ALA A 145 -5.05 -3.78 9.96
N ARG A 146 -4.90 -5.01 10.50
CA ARG A 146 -5.22 -5.35 11.88
C ARG A 146 -3.94 -5.33 12.73
N VAL A 147 -3.59 -4.14 13.22
CA VAL A 147 -2.52 -4.00 14.22
C VAL A 147 -3.09 -4.31 15.62
N ASP A 148 -3.61 -5.52 15.83
CA ASP A 148 -4.24 -5.92 17.10
C ASP A 148 -3.22 -6.07 18.25
N GLY A 149 -1.92 -6.06 17.95
CA GLY A 149 -0.83 -6.32 18.91
C GLY A 149 -0.17 -5.07 19.53
N VAL A 150 -0.15 -3.93 18.84
CA VAL A 150 0.54 -2.73 19.34
C VAL A 150 -0.33 -2.00 20.37
N ASP A 151 -1.64 -1.98 20.15
CA ASP A 151 -2.57 -1.26 21.02
C ASP A 151 -2.73 -1.95 22.38
N GLN A 152 -2.60 -3.28 22.44
CA GLN A 152 -2.61 -4.04 23.70
C GLN A 152 -1.31 -3.86 24.49
N ALA A 153 -0.15 -3.83 23.82
CA ALA A 153 1.14 -3.59 24.47
C ALA A 153 1.23 -2.17 25.05
N THR A 154 0.78 -1.16 24.29
CA THR A 154 0.76 0.24 24.76
C THR A 154 -0.23 0.45 25.91
N ARG A 155 -1.42 -0.15 25.85
CA ARG A 155 -2.40 -0.09 26.97
C ARG A 155 -1.92 -0.86 28.20
N ARG A 156 -1.16 -1.95 28.03
CA ARG A 156 -0.58 -2.72 29.14
C ARG A 156 0.60 -1.98 29.77
N ALA A 157 1.44 -1.33 28.97
CA ALA A 157 2.51 -0.45 29.47
C ALA A 157 1.94 0.72 30.29
N HIS A 158 0.94 1.45 29.76
CA HIS A 158 0.29 2.54 30.51
C HIS A 158 -0.47 2.06 31.75
N ARG A 159 -0.99 0.83 31.76
CA ARG A 159 -1.64 0.26 32.95
C ARG A 159 -0.61 -0.08 34.03
N LEU A 160 0.54 -0.65 33.65
CA LEU A 160 1.62 -1.00 34.57
C LEU A 160 2.28 0.24 35.18
N ASP A 161 2.45 1.33 34.40
CA ASP A 161 2.97 2.60 34.94
C ASP A 161 2.02 3.22 35.98
N ARG A 162 0.70 3.21 35.71
CA ARG A 162 -0.30 3.70 36.67
C ARG A 162 -0.47 2.80 37.90
N GLU A 163 -0.19 1.51 37.76
CA GLU A 163 -0.21 0.56 38.87
C GLU A 163 1.05 0.70 39.74
N ALA A 164 2.22 0.94 39.13
CA ALA A 164 3.45 1.28 39.83
C ALA A 164 3.33 2.61 40.60
N GLU A 165 2.67 3.62 40.04
CA GLU A 165 2.37 4.89 40.73
C GLU A 165 1.44 4.69 41.94
N ARG A 166 0.40 3.84 41.83
CA ARG A 166 -0.48 3.51 42.97
C ARG A 166 0.22 2.69 44.07
N VAL A 167 1.11 1.78 43.69
CA VAL A 167 1.84 0.95 44.66
C VAL A 167 2.91 1.79 45.38
N GLY A 168 3.49 2.80 44.71
CA GLY A 168 4.42 3.76 45.30
C GLY A 168 3.80 4.65 46.40
N GLU A 169 2.51 4.96 46.34
CA GLU A 169 1.82 5.73 47.39
C GLU A 169 1.48 4.90 48.65
N THR A 170 1.40 3.57 48.52
CA THR A 170 1.04 2.69 49.65
C THR A 170 2.21 2.45 50.63
N PHE A 171 3.44 2.83 50.27
CA PHE A 171 4.64 2.66 51.11
C PHE A 171 5.05 3.91 51.91
N ARG A 172 4.11 4.81 52.23
CA ARG A 172 4.35 5.96 53.14
C ARG A 172 3.93 5.76 54.60
N ASN A 173 3.55 4.55 55.03
CA ASN A 173 3.18 4.35 56.44
C ASN A 173 3.85 3.09 57.06
N PRO A 174 4.92 3.24 57.86
CA PRO A 174 5.72 2.12 58.33
C PRO A 174 5.18 1.56 59.64
N THR A 175 4.05 0.82 59.63
CA THR A 175 3.71 -0.03 60.81
C THR A 175 2.80 -1.23 60.54
N THR A 176 2.46 -1.60 59.30
CA THR A 176 1.53 -2.73 59.09
C THR A 176 1.92 -3.57 57.87
N GLY A 177 3.01 -4.31 57.95
CA GLY A 177 3.54 -5.02 56.78
C GLY A 177 4.29 -6.32 57.02
N VAL A 178 4.33 -6.86 58.24
CA VAL A 178 5.04 -8.13 58.51
C VAL A 178 4.07 -9.32 58.60
N HIS A 179 2.79 -9.09 58.89
CA HIS A 179 1.86 -10.19 59.13
C HIS A 179 1.27 -10.82 57.85
N ARG A 180 1.23 -10.11 56.71
CA ARG A 180 0.63 -10.61 55.46
C ARG A 180 1.59 -11.33 54.50
N LEU A 181 2.90 -11.24 54.73
CA LEU A 181 3.88 -11.92 53.86
C LEU A 181 3.93 -13.43 54.13
N ILE A 182 3.65 -13.85 55.37
CA ILE A 182 3.74 -15.26 55.80
C ILE A 182 2.55 -16.10 55.30
N GLU A 183 1.36 -15.52 55.08
CA GLU A 183 0.19 -16.28 54.57
C GLU A 183 0.25 -16.55 53.05
N SER A 184 1.04 -15.79 52.27
CA SER A 184 1.10 -15.94 50.81
C SER A 184 2.01 -17.09 50.32
N ILE A 185 2.89 -17.60 51.18
CA ILE A 185 3.90 -18.61 50.80
C ILE A 185 3.39 -20.05 50.93
N ALA A 186 2.24 -20.29 51.59
CA ALA A 186 1.75 -21.63 51.92
C ALA A 186 0.77 -22.27 50.91
N ARG A 187 0.61 -21.74 49.69
CA ARG A 187 -0.37 -22.28 48.69
C ARG A 187 0.21 -22.51 47.29
N VAL A 188 1.41 -23.08 47.19
CA VAL A 188 1.93 -23.56 45.90
C VAL A 188 2.07 -25.07 45.97
N GLU A 189 1.13 -25.80 45.36
CA GLU A 189 1.28 -27.23 45.07
C GLU A 189 2.15 -27.44 43.83
N PRO A 190 3.04 -28.47 43.81
CA PRO A 190 3.91 -28.74 42.67
C PRO A 190 3.19 -29.49 41.52
N PRO A 191 3.59 -29.27 40.26
CA PRO A 191 2.95 -29.92 39.10
C PRO A 191 3.41 -31.38 38.92
N ALA A 192 2.47 -32.26 38.55
CA ALA A 192 2.71 -33.67 38.21
C ALA A 192 3.24 -33.85 36.76
N PRO A 193 4.03 -34.89 36.48
CA PRO A 193 4.61 -35.13 35.15
C PRO A 193 3.68 -35.99 34.28
N SER A 194 3.68 -35.77 32.96
CA SER A 194 3.15 -36.76 32.01
C SER A 194 4.07 -36.92 30.80
N THR A 195 4.42 -38.18 30.57
CA THR A 195 5.01 -38.76 29.37
C THR A 195 3.88 -39.09 28.37
N ASN A 196 4.08 -38.90 27.07
CA ASN A 196 4.43 -39.98 26.13
C ASN A 196 4.06 -39.63 24.68
N SER A 197 4.90 -40.14 23.78
CA SER A 197 4.81 -40.14 22.32
C SER A 197 3.60 -40.92 21.77
N ALA A 198 3.06 -40.47 20.63
CA ALA A 198 2.90 -41.23 19.37
C ALA A 198 1.65 -40.87 18.55
N SER A 199 1.86 -40.82 17.22
CA SER A 199 0.91 -41.16 16.14
C SER A 199 -0.12 -40.12 15.66
N LEU A 200 0.12 -39.62 14.44
CA LEU A 200 -0.87 -39.02 13.54
C LEU A 200 -1.78 -40.11 12.92
N PRO A 201 -3.07 -39.81 12.66
CA PRO A 201 -3.84 -40.49 11.63
C PRO A 201 -4.17 -39.56 10.43
N PRO A 202 -4.60 -40.13 9.28
CA PRO A 202 -4.58 -39.47 7.98
C PRO A 202 -5.91 -38.78 7.59
N VAL A 203 -5.84 -38.08 6.46
CA VAL A 203 -6.86 -37.29 5.76
C VAL A 203 -8.00 -38.16 5.22
N GLU A 204 -9.26 -37.73 5.44
CA GLU A 204 -10.39 -38.05 4.54
C GLU A 204 -11.54 -37.03 4.65
N ALA A 205 -12.21 -36.82 3.53
CA ALA A 205 -13.22 -35.81 3.26
C ALA A 205 -14.64 -36.22 3.68
N GLN A 206 -15.50 -35.25 4.05
CA GLN A 206 -16.90 -35.15 3.55
C GLN A 206 -17.74 -34.01 4.18
N THR A 207 -18.38 -33.25 3.28
CA THR A 207 -19.75 -32.71 3.28
C THR A 207 -20.35 -31.91 4.45
N ALA A 208 -20.77 -30.69 4.08
CA ALA A 208 -22.08 -30.04 4.33
C ALA A 208 -22.68 -30.03 5.76
N ASN A 209 -22.97 -28.84 6.30
CA ASN A 209 -24.30 -28.22 6.20
C ASN A 209 -24.34 -26.82 6.86
N ALA A 210 -25.35 -26.04 6.50
CA ALA A 210 -25.51 -24.61 6.66
C ALA A 210 -26.04 -24.11 8.02
N ARG A 211 -25.82 -22.80 8.32
CA ARG A 211 -26.83 -21.74 8.65
C ARG A 211 -26.31 -20.64 9.62
N PRO A 212 -26.93 -19.43 9.63
CA PRO A 212 -26.20 -18.19 9.43
C PRO A 212 -26.08 -17.33 10.69
N HIS A 213 -25.06 -16.47 10.74
CA HIS A 213 -25.05 -15.31 11.63
C HIS A 213 -24.64 -14.06 10.87
N GLY A 214 -25.54 -13.07 10.93
CA GLY A 214 -25.38 -11.79 10.29
C GLY A 214 -24.37 -10.91 11.01
N SER A 215 -23.58 -10.20 10.22
CA SER A 215 -22.89 -8.99 10.64
C SER A 215 -22.95 -7.99 9.48
N ARG A 216 -23.39 -6.78 9.80
CA ARG A 216 -23.46 -5.64 8.89
C ARG A 216 -22.02 -5.25 8.50
N GLY A 217 -21.66 -5.44 7.24
CA GLY A 217 -20.48 -4.84 6.63
C GLY A 217 -20.70 -3.37 6.28
N PRO A 218 -19.62 -2.60 6.02
CA PRO A 218 -19.71 -1.20 5.63
C PRO A 218 -20.32 -1.06 4.22
N ASP A 219 -20.93 0.09 3.97
CA ASP A 219 -21.73 0.38 2.78
C ASP A 219 -21.04 0.01 1.45
N LYS A 220 -21.76 -0.80 0.67
CA LYS A 220 -21.35 -1.24 -0.67
C LYS A 220 -21.40 -0.04 -1.64
N PRO A 221 -20.36 0.22 -2.44
CA PRO A 221 -20.42 1.23 -3.50
C PRO A 221 -21.52 0.88 -4.52
N PRO A 222 -22.05 1.85 -5.27
CA PRO A 222 -23.23 1.65 -6.12
C PRO A 222 -23.03 0.51 -7.11
N ALA A 223 -23.97 -0.44 -7.10
CA ALA A 223 -23.92 -1.65 -7.91
C ALA A 223 -23.87 -1.34 -9.42
N ARG A 224 -22.92 -1.97 -10.10
CA ARG A 224 -22.80 -1.98 -11.56
C ARG A 224 -23.99 -2.77 -12.15
N LYS A 225 -24.58 -2.31 -13.25
CA LYS A 225 -25.56 -3.11 -14.01
C LYS A 225 -24.84 -4.31 -14.66
N PRO A 226 -25.44 -5.51 -14.67
CA PRO A 226 -24.85 -6.67 -15.34
C PRO A 226 -24.80 -6.40 -16.84
N ARG A 227 -23.63 -6.63 -17.47
CA ARG A 227 -23.47 -6.55 -18.93
C ARG A 227 -23.31 -7.94 -19.51
N THR A 228 -24.20 -8.22 -20.45
CA THR A 228 -24.29 -9.41 -21.29
C THR A 228 -22.99 -9.66 -22.04
N ARG A 229 -22.52 -10.92 -22.02
CA ARG A 229 -21.47 -11.41 -22.92
C ARG A 229 -21.95 -11.23 -24.36
N ALA A 230 -21.24 -10.41 -25.14
CA ALA A 230 -21.40 -10.40 -26.58
C ALA A 230 -20.80 -11.69 -27.15
N SER A 231 -21.68 -12.63 -27.51
CA SER A 231 -21.35 -13.78 -28.35
C SER A 231 -21.16 -13.27 -29.78
N THR A 232 -19.92 -13.24 -30.25
CA THR A 232 -19.62 -13.08 -31.67
C THR A 232 -20.06 -14.33 -32.42
N ARG A 233 -21.22 -14.22 -33.09
CA ARG A 233 -21.58 -15.05 -34.24
C ARG A 233 -22.00 -14.12 -35.37
N SER A 234 -21.15 -14.03 -36.40
CA SER A 234 -21.47 -14.23 -37.82
C SER A 234 -20.19 -13.99 -38.62
#